data_AF-A0A355B7X2-F1
#
_entry.id   AF-A0A355B7X2-F1
#
_cell.length_a   1.000
_cell.length_b   1.000
_cell.length_c   1.000
_cell.angle_alpha   90.00
_cell.angle_beta   90.00
_cell.angle_gamma   90.00
#
_symmetry.space_group_name_H-M   'P 1'
#
loop_
_entity.id
_entity.type
_entity.pdbx_description
1 polymer ?
#
loop_
_entity_poly.entity_id
_entity_poly.type
_entity_poly.pdbx_seq_one_letter_code
_entity_poly.pdbx_strand_id
1 'polypeptide(L)'
;MDFFTPIVDDAYDFGRIAAANALSDCFAMGARPITGLNLVAFPCHLGLALLGRVMAGGADAMREAGAVILGGHSVDDPEPKYGIAVTGTVDPREMITNQGAKPGDRLILTKKIGTGIITNLTKAVNPVLKAARSIFGDAGKLKDGVFEEAVASMSALNQSASDAMVRIGAHASTDITGFGLLGHLHNVMEASGLR
;
A
#
# COMPACT_ATOMS: atom_id res chain seq x y z
N MET A 1 -3.25 8.99 5.79
CA MET A 1 -4.57 8.88 5.10
C MET A 1 -4.23 8.59 3.67
N ASP A 2 -4.75 7.51 3.11
CA ASP A 2 -4.47 7.18 1.72
C ASP A 2 -5.71 6.57 1.06
N PHE A 3 -5.91 6.86 -0.22
CA PHE A 3 -6.98 6.38 -1.08
C PHE A 3 -6.55 6.48 -2.54
N PHE A 4 -6.89 5.48 -3.35
CA PHE A 4 -6.48 5.41 -4.75
C PHE A 4 -7.47 4.59 -5.57
N THR A 5 -7.24 4.56 -6.89
CA THR A 5 -8.09 3.84 -7.85
C THR A 5 -7.75 2.34 -7.89
N PRO A 6 -8.67 1.47 -8.33
CA PRO A 6 -8.40 0.04 -8.45
C PRO A 6 -7.11 -0.28 -9.23
N ILE A 7 -6.28 -1.13 -8.63
CA ILE A 7 -5.05 -1.65 -9.25
C ILE A 7 -5.13 -3.15 -9.56
N VAL A 8 -6.22 -3.79 -9.17
CA VAL A 8 -6.56 -5.20 -9.41
C VAL A 8 -8.05 -5.31 -9.75
N ASP A 9 -8.45 -6.39 -10.41
CA ASP A 9 -9.84 -6.58 -10.84
C ASP A 9 -10.74 -7.17 -9.74
N ASP A 10 -10.20 -7.97 -8.82
CA ASP A 10 -10.99 -8.50 -7.69
C ASP A 10 -11.24 -7.39 -6.66
N ALA A 11 -12.52 -7.16 -6.38
CA ALA A 11 -12.96 -6.10 -5.48
C ALA A 11 -12.51 -6.32 -4.03
N TYR A 12 -12.50 -7.56 -3.55
CA TYR A 12 -12.08 -7.88 -2.18
C TYR A 12 -10.58 -7.64 -2.02
N ASP A 13 -9.77 -8.11 -2.98
CA ASP A 13 -8.33 -7.89 -3.00
C ASP A 13 -8.00 -6.39 -3.09
N PHE A 14 -8.70 -5.62 -3.93
CA PHE A 14 -8.53 -4.17 -3.96
C PHE A 14 -8.80 -3.53 -2.59
N GLY A 15 -9.88 -3.94 -1.92
CA GLY A 15 -10.20 -3.49 -0.57
C GLY A 15 -9.09 -3.80 0.44
N ARG A 16 -8.55 -5.02 0.42
CA ARG A 16 -7.43 -5.43 1.28
C ARG A 16 -6.18 -4.60 1.00
N ILE A 17 -5.82 -4.42 -0.26
CA ILE A 17 -4.64 -3.64 -0.65
C ILE A 17 -4.79 -2.18 -0.22
N ALA A 18 -5.95 -1.57 -0.42
CA ALA A 18 -6.21 -0.19 -0.04
C ALA A 18 -6.06 0.04 1.47
N ALA A 19 -6.58 -0.88 2.28
CA ALA A 19 -6.42 -0.85 3.72
C ALA A 19 -4.96 -1.10 4.15
N ALA A 20 -4.28 -2.09 3.56
CA ALA A 20 -2.87 -2.37 3.84
C ALA A 20 -1.97 -1.16 3.53
N ASN A 21 -2.26 -0.46 2.43
CA ASN A 21 -1.58 0.77 2.04
C ASN A 21 -1.84 1.90 3.06
N ALA A 22 -3.09 2.14 3.45
CA ALA A 22 -3.41 3.15 4.47
C ALA A 22 -2.82 2.85 5.87
N LEU A 23 -2.69 1.56 6.23
CA LEU A 23 -2.05 1.10 7.46
C LEU A 23 -0.51 1.25 7.40
N SER A 24 0.07 1.23 6.21
CA SER A 24 1.50 1.25 5.97
C SER A 24 2.19 2.47 6.59
N ASP A 25 1.57 3.66 6.48
CA ASP A 25 2.05 4.90 7.11
C ASP A 25 2.23 4.75 8.63
N CYS A 26 1.28 4.10 9.32
CA CYS A 26 1.38 3.87 10.76
C CYS A 26 2.55 2.93 11.07
N PHE A 27 2.67 1.85 10.31
CA PHE A 27 3.74 0.87 10.50
C PHE A 27 5.13 1.44 10.19
N ALA A 28 5.26 2.34 9.21
CA ALA A 28 6.52 3.03 8.91
C ALA A 28 7.02 3.85 10.10
N MET A 29 6.10 4.39 10.91
CA MET A 29 6.42 5.19 12.09
C MET A 29 6.64 4.37 13.38
N GLY A 30 6.48 3.04 13.32
CA GLY A 30 6.46 2.19 14.52
C GLY A 30 5.15 2.28 15.33
N ALA A 31 4.10 2.88 14.76
CA ALA A 31 2.84 3.09 15.44
C ALA A 31 1.94 1.86 15.36
N ARG A 32 1.19 1.61 16.43
CA ARG A 32 0.11 0.62 16.47
C ARG A 32 -1.19 1.24 15.96
N PRO A 33 -1.77 0.76 14.84
CA PRO A 33 -3.09 1.21 14.39
C PRO A 33 -4.18 0.90 15.42
N ILE A 34 -5.17 1.80 15.55
CA ILE A 34 -6.31 1.62 16.48
C ILE A 34 -7.63 1.78 15.74
N THR A 35 -7.79 2.84 14.97
CA THR A 35 -9.08 3.19 14.33
C THR A 35 -8.90 3.55 12.87
N GLY A 36 -9.97 3.38 12.09
CA GLY A 36 -10.04 3.80 10.70
C GLY A 36 -11.39 4.44 10.35
N LEU A 37 -11.36 5.35 9.38
CA LEU A 37 -12.56 5.88 8.72
C LEU A 37 -12.48 5.61 7.22
N ASN A 38 -13.52 4.98 6.68
CA ASN A 38 -13.60 4.66 5.25
C ASN A 38 -13.76 5.94 4.42
N LEU A 39 -13.06 5.96 3.28
CA LEU A 39 -13.13 7.00 2.26
C LEU A 39 -13.54 6.33 0.97
N VAL A 40 -14.78 6.55 0.56
CA VAL A 40 -15.36 5.87 -0.61
C VAL A 40 -15.80 6.92 -1.63
N ALA A 41 -15.24 6.85 -2.82
CA ALA A 41 -15.77 7.52 -3.99
C ALA A 41 -16.11 6.42 -5.00
N PHE A 42 -17.38 6.13 -5.24
CA PHE A 42 -17.76 4.91 -5.95
C PHE A 42 -18.96 5.15 -6.89
N PRO A 43 -18.89 4.71 -8.16
CA PRO A 43 -19.98 4.95 -9.09
C PRO A 43 -21.23 4.19 -8.68
N CYS A 44 -22.35 4.89 -8.49
CA CYS A 44 -23.59 4.25 -8.04
C CYS A 44 -24.08 3.14 -8.98
N HIS A 45 -23.79 3.25 -10.28
CA HIS A 45 -24.20 2.26 -11.30
C HIS A 45 -23.47 0.91 -11.20
N LEU A 46 -22.32 0.83 -10.50
CA LEU A 46 -21.62 -0.44 -10.26
C LEU A 46 -22.27 -1.29 -9.15
N GLY A 47 -23.18 -0.69 -8.37
CA GLY A 47 -23.99 -1.38 -7.37
C GLY A 47 -23.30 -1.64 -6.03
N LEU A 48 -24.11 -1.70 -4.97
CA LEU A 48 -23.63 -1.85 -3.59
C LEU A 48 -23.02 -3.23 -3.30
N ALA A 49 -23.36 -4.26 -4.05
CA ALA A 49 -22.77 -5.59 -3.87
C ALA A 49 -21.26 -5.59 -4.16
N LEU A 50 -20.83 -4.87 -5.21
CA LEU A 50 -19.42 -4.73 -5.55
C LEU A 50 -18.69 -3.87 -4.52
N LEU A 51 -19.27 -2.74 -4.11
CA LEU A 51 -18.73 -1.91 -3.03
C LEU A 51 -18.61 -2.71 -1.71
N GLY A 52 -19.60 -3.53 -1.38
CA GLY A 52 -19.59 -4.40 -0.21
C GLY A 52 -18.41 -5.36 -0.20
N ARG A 53 -17.99 -5.88 -1.36
CA ARG A 53 -16.78 -6.71 -1.49
C ARG A 53 -15.51 -5.92 -1.20
N VAL A 54 -15.39 -4.69 -1.71
CA VAL A 54 -14.26 -3.79 -1.41
C VAL A 54 -14.19 -3.50 0.09
N MET A 55 -15.31 -3.11 0.69
CA MET A 55 -15.35 -2.79 2.11
C MET A 55 -15.08 -4.02 2.99
N ALA A 56 -15.50 -5.21 2.57
CA ALA A 56 -15.19 -6.46 3.28
C ALA A 56 -13.67 -6.74 3.31
N GLY A 57 -12.98 -6.59 2.18
CA GLY A 57 -11.53 -6.71 2.12
C GLY A 57 -10.83 -5.70 3.04
N GLY A 58 -11.23 -4.43 2.96
CA GLY A 58 -10.66 -3.40 3.83
C GLY A 58 -10.90 -3.66 5.33
N ALA A 59 -12.10 -4.13 5.70
CA ALA A 59 -12.44 -4.49 7.07
C ALA A 59 -11.61 -5.67 7.59
N ASP A 60 -11.33 -6.68 6.75
CA ASP A 60 -10.53 -7.83 7.14
C ASP A 60 -9.06 -7.46 7.38
N ALA A 61 -8.48 -6.59 6.55
CA ALA A 61 -7.12 -6.07 6.76
C ALA A 61 -7.03 -5.20 8.02
N MET A 62 -8.02 -4.34 8.29
CA MET A 62 -8.09 -3.56 9.54
C MET A 62 -8.19 -4.46 10.77
N ARG A 63 -8.99 -5.53 10.70
CA ARG A 63 -9.13 -6.51 11.79
C ARG A 63 -7.82 -7.26 12.03
N GLU A 64 -7.13 -7.68 10.98
CA GLU A 64 -5.81 -8.32 11.07
C GLU A 64 -4.78 -7.41 11.77
N ALA A 65 -4.82 -6.10 11.49
CA ALA A 65 -3.98 -5.11 12.17
C ALA A 65 -4.37 -4.85 13.64
N GLY A 66 -5.46 -5.46 14.13
CA GLY A 66 -6.01 -5.21 15.47
C GLY A 66 -6.68 -3.85 15.62
N ALA A 67 -7.13 -3.25 14.51
CA ALA A 67 -7.81 -1.96 14.46
C ALA A 67 -9.29 -2.09 14.08
N VAL A 68 -10.08 -1.05 14.34
CA VAL A 68 -11.53 -1.03 14.08
C VAL A 68 -11.91 0.12 13.14
N ILE A 69 -12.79 -0.15 12.19
CA ILE A 69 -13.41 0.90 11.37
C ILE A 69 -14.58 1.49 12.15
N LEU A 70 -14.52 2.80 12.44
CA LEU A 70 -15.54 3.50 13.24
C LEU A 70 -16.68 4.10 12.39
N GLY A 71 -16.48 4.17 11.09
CA GLY A 71 -17.41 4.79 10.16
C GLY A 71 -16.71 5.18 8.87
N GLY A 72 -17.21 6.21 8.22
CA GLY A 72 -16.62 6.76 7.01
C GLY A 72 -17.56 7.66 6.25
N HIS A 73 -17.15 8.04 5.05
CA HIS A 73 -17.95 8.81 4.13
C HIS A 73 -17.94 8.18 2.74
N SER A 74 -19.07 8.29 2.04
CA SER A 74 -19.24 7.78 0.70
C SER A 74 -19.86 8.84 -0.20
N VAL A 75 -19.27 9.03 -1.37
CA VAL A 75 -19.74 9.96 -2.40
C VAL A 75 -19.85 9.24 -3.74
N ASP A 76 -20.78 9.71 -4.58
CA ASP A 76 -20.86 9.28 -5.98
C ASP A 76 -19.69 9.91 -6.76
N ASP A 77 -18.99 9.09 -7.54
CA ASP A 77 -17.86 9.51 -8.37
C ASP A 77 -17.78 8.57 -9.59
N PRO A 78 -17.56 9.07 -10.81
CA PRO A 78 -17.46 8.22 -12.01
C PRO A 78 -16.26 7.26 -11.99
N GLU A 79 -15.22 7.57 -11.22
CA GLU A 79 -14.04 6.73 -11.09
C GLU A 79 -13.94 6.16 -9.66
N PRO A 80 -13.98 4.82 -9.49
CA PRO A 80 -13.93 4.20 -8.18
C PRO A 80 -12.61 4.50 -7.47
N LYS A 81 -12.70 4.89 -6.21
CA LYS A 81 -11.58 5.12 -5.29
C LYS A 81 -11.98 4.63 -3.91
N TYR A 82 -11.05 3.96 -3.24
CA TYR A 82 -11.25 3.49 -1.88
C TYR A 82 -9.98 3.70 -1.07
N GLY A 83 -10.16 3.99 0.21
CA GLY A 83 -9.08 4.19 1.15
C GLY A 83 -9.58 4.34 2.58
N ILE A 84 -8.65 4.52 3.49
CA ILE A 84 -8.94 4.62 4.93
C ILE A 84 -8.08 5.74 5.53
N ALA A 85 -8.70 6.59 6.35
CA ALA A 85 -7.95 7.44 7.27
C ALA A 85 -7.69 6.65 8.55
N VAL A 86 -6.46 6.18 8.74
CA VAL A 86 -6.04 5.39 9.91
C VAL A 86 -5.48 6.30 10.99
N THR A 87 -5.85 6.04 12.25
CA THR A 87 -5.24 6.63 13.44
C THR A 87 -4.62 5.53 14.30
N GLY A 88 -3.37 5.75 14.73
CA GLY A 88 -2.63 4.86 15.61
C GLY A 88 -1.92 5.61 16.74
N THR A 89 -1.26 4.87 17.61
CA THR A 89 -0.48 5.40 18.75
C THR A 89 0.94 4.86 18.75
N VAL A 90 1.88 5.68 19.19
CA VAL A 90 3.29 5.35 19.37
C VAL A 90 3.84 6.13 20.58
N ASP A 91 4.77 5.54 21.35
CA ASP A 91 5.53 6.34 22.32
C ASP A 91 6.43 7.29 21.52
N PRO A 92 6.37 8.62 21.73
CA PRO A 92 7.20 9.57 20.99
C PRO A 92 8.71 9.28 21.04
N ARG A 93 9.19 8.55 22.06
CA ARG A 93 10.59 8.14 22.22
C ARG A 93 10.97 6.90 21.41
N GLU A 94 9.97 6.10 21.03
CA GLU A 94 10.13 4.89 20.21
C GLU A 94 9.69 5.11 18.75
N MET A 95 9.12 6.29 18.46
CA MET A 95 8.69 6.67 17.13
C MET A 95 9.89 6.78 16.19
N ILE A 96 9.81 6.04 15.10
CA ILE A 96 10.80 6.10 14.03
C ILE A 96 10.24 7.05 12.97
N THR A 97 11.06 7.96 12.47
CA THR A 97 10.66 8.91 11.43
C THR A 97 11.41 8.64 10.14
N ASN A 98 11.12 9.38 9.08
CA ASN A 98 11.95 9.36 7.87
C ASN A 98 13.29 10.12 8.04
N GLN A 99 13.53 10.71 9.20
CA GLN A 99 14.77 11.39 9.57
C GLN A 99 15.63 10.53 10.49
N GLY A 100 16.93 10.77 10.47
CA GLY A 100 17.88 10.19 11.41
C GLY A 100 18.83 9.18 10.79
N ALA A 101 18.71 8.89 9.49
CA ALA A 101 19.65 8.05 8.76
C ALA A 101 21.07 8.62 8.82
N LYS A 102 22.07 7.75 8.89
CA LYS A 102 23.48 8.12 9.04
C LYS A 102 24.35 7.48 7.96
N PRO A 103 25.48 8.10 7.57
CA PRO A 103 26.46 7.45 6.73
C PRO A 103 26.92 6.12 7.35
N GLY A 104 26.90 5.06 6.54
CA GLY A 104 27.24 3.70 6.98
C GLY A 104 26.03 2.83 7.36
N ASP A 105 24.82 3.41 7.46
CA ASP A 105 23.60 2.63 7.65
C ASP A 105 23.37 1.65 6.48
N ARG A 106 22.67 0.55 6.78
CA ARG A 106 22.24 -0.44 5.79
C ARG A 106 20.78 -0.21 5.42
N LEU A 107 20.48 -0.26 4.12
CA LEU A 107 19.10 -0.21 3.63
C LEU A 107 18.50 -1.62 3.64
N ILE A 108 17.33 -1.76 4.26
CA ILE A 108 16.56 -3.01 4.31
C ILE A 108 15.22 -2.76 3.63
N LEU A 109 14.88 -3.61 2.66
CA LEU A 109 13.59 -3.58 1.98
C LEU A 109 12.81 -4.85 2.35
N THR A 110 11.57 -4.68 2.81
CA THR A 110 10.76 -5.78 3.38
C THR A 110 9.76 -6.37 2.40
N LYS A 111 9.54 -5.72 1.25
CA LYS A 111 8.67 -6.19 0.16
C LYS A 111 9.32 -5.94 -1.19
N LYS A 112 9.03 -6.81 -2.16
CA LYS A 112 9.55 -6.68 -3.54
C LYS A 112 8.95 -5.44 -4.22
N ILE A 113 9.76 -4.74 -5.01
CA ILE A 113 9.31 -3.68 -5.92
C ILE A 113 8.74 -4.26 -7.23
N GLY A 114 8.08 -3.43 -8.04
CA GLY A 114 7.62 -3.80 -9.39
C GLY A 114 6.13 -4.08 -9.51
N THR A 115 5.36 -3.96 -8.42
CA THR A 115 3.90 -4.14 -8.41
C THR A 115 3.21 -3.24 -9.43
N GLY A 116 3.61 -1.96 -9.54
CA GLY A 116 3.07 -1.03 -10.53
C GLY A 116 3.29 -1.47 -11.99
N ILE A 117 4.38 -2.19 -12.30
CA ILE A 117 4.61 -2.76 -13.63
C ILE A 117 3.63 -3.93 -13.85
N ILE A 118 3.51 -4.82 -12.87
CA ILE A 118 2.66 -6.02 -12.93
C ILE A 118 1.18 -5.65 -13.06
N THR A 119 0.69 -4.70 -12.25
CA THR A 119 -0.71 -4.24 -12.29
C THR A 119 -1.02 -3.51 -13.59
N ASN A 120 -0.07 -2.75 -14.15
CA ASN A 120 -0.29 -2.07 -15.43
C ASN A 120 -0.24 -3.03 -16.63
N LEU A 121 0.52 -4.12 -16.56
CA LEU A 121 0.54 -5.16 -17.60
C LEU A 121 -0.74 -6.00 -17.63
N THR A 122 -1.45 -6.10 -16.49
CA THR A 122 -2.72 -6.83 -16.37
C THR A 122 -3.94 -5.98 -16.71
N LYS A 123 -3.85 -4.65 -16.52
CA LYS A 123 -4.87 -3.70 -17.01
C LYS A 123 -4.97 -3.75 -18.53
N ALA A 124 -6.13 -4.15 -19.06
CA ALA A 124 -6.43 -4.28 -20.49
C ALA A 124 -6.42 -2.95 -21.31
N VAL A 125 -5.89 -1.85 -20.76
CA VAL A 125 -6.22 -0.50 -21.19
C VAL A 125 -5.02 0.30 -21.72
N ASN A 126 -3.77 -0.17 -21.54
CA ASN A 126 -2.60 0.60 -21.99
C ASN A 126 -1.98 0.06 -23.29
N PRO A 127 -2.21 0.71 -24.45
CA PRO A 127 -1.65 0.28 -25.73
C PRO A 127 -0.12 0.35 -25.79
N VAL A 128 0.55 1.19 -24.99
CA VAL A 128 2.01 1.25 -24.90
C VAL A 128 2.57 -0.02 -24.23
N LEU A 129 1.88 -0.57 -23.24
CA LEU A 129 2.28 -1.82 -22.58
C LEU A 129 1.91 -3.07 -23.39
N LYS A 130 0.91 -2.97 -24.27
CA LYS A 130 0.65 -3.95 -25.33
C LYS A 130 1.82 -4.05 -26.32
N ALA A 131 2.60 -2.99 -26.51
CA ALA A 131 3.85 -3.01 -27.28
C ALA A 131 5.04 -3.53 -26.44
N ALA A 132 5.11 -3.23 -25.14
CA ALA A 132 6.11 -3.80 -24.22
C ALA A 132 5.98 -5.33 -24.05
N ARG A 133 4.78 -5.89 -24.28
CA ARG A 133 4.56 -7.33 -24.48
C ARG A 133 5.48 -7.95 -25.55
N SER A 134 5.91 -7.18 -26.56
CA SER A 134 6.87 -7.65 -27.58
C SER A 134 8.33 -7.64 -27.12
N ILE A 135 8.64 -6.96 -26.02
CA ILE A 135 9.97 -6.94 -25.42
C ILE A 135 10.18 -8.19 -24.52
N PHE A 136 9.09 -8.81 -24.05
CA PHE A 136 9.10 -10.00 -23.19
C PHE A 136 8.71 -11.30 -23.94
N GLY A 137 9.41 -11.62 -25.04
CA GLY A 137 9.39 -12.94 -25.69
C GLY A 137 8.03 -13.45 -26.24
N ASP A 138 8.04 -14.67 -26.81
CA ASP A 138 6.95 -15.25 -27.62
C ASP A 138 5.59 -15.49 -26.93
N ALA A 139 5.43 -15.14 -25.66
CA ALA A 139 4.18 -15.31 -24.93
C ALA A 139 3.94 -14.12 -24.02
N GLY A 140 3.29 -13.07 -24.53
CA GLY A 140 2.89 -11.88 -23.76
C GLY A 140 1.96 -12.12 -22.55
N LYS A 141 1.99 -13.27 -21.89
CA LYS A 141 1.32 -13.55 -20.63
C LYS A 141 2.35 -13.45 -19.51
N LEU A 142 1.95 -12.89 -18.37
CA LEU A 142 2.74 -13.03 -17.15
C LEU A 142 2.93 -14.53 -16.88
N LYS A 143 4.10 -14.91 -16.35
CA LYS A 143 4.30 -16.26 -15.84
C LYS A 143 3.24 -16.54 -14.76
N ASP A 144 2.70 -17.75 -14.77
CA ASP A 144 1.72 -18.19 -13.77
C ASP A 144 2.22 -17.88 -12.34
N GLY A 145 1.36 -17.29 -11.51
CA GLY A 145 1.64 -16.94 -10.13
C GLY A 145 2.24 -15.55 -9.90
N VAL A 146 2.73 -14.84 -10.93
CA VAL A 146 3.37 -13.52 -10.75
C VAL A 146 2.37 -12.45 -10.30
N PHE A 147 1.15 -12.48 -10.84
CA PHE A 147 0.12 -11.53 -10.46
C PHE A 147 -0.36 -11.80 -9.03
N GLU A 148 -0.61 -13.07 -8.70
CA GLU A 148 -1.01 -13.53 -7.38
C GLU A 148 0.04 -13.18 -6.32
N GLU A 149 1.32 -13.31 -6.65
CA GLU A 149 2.41 -12.90 -5.76
C GLU A 149 2.43 -11.38 -5.54
N ALA A 150 2.16 -10.58 -6.58
CA ALA A 150 2.06 -9.14 -6.44
C ALA A 150 0.86 -8.74 -5.57
N VAL A 151 -0.30 -9.37 -5.77
CA VAL A 151 -1.50 -9.17 -4.93
C VAL A 151 -1.21 -9.54 -3.48
N ALA A 152 -0.57 -10.67 -3.23
CA ALA A 152 -0.18 -11.11 -1.89
C ALA A 152 0.78 -10.12 -1.22
N SER A 153 1.79 -9.65 -1.95
CA SER A 153 2.76 -8.64 -1.46
C SER A 153 2.09 -7.32 -1.09
N MET A 154 1.19 -6.83 -1.95
CA MET A 154 0.44 -5.58 -1.73
C MET A 154 -0.60 -5.70 -0.59
N SER A 155 -1.18 -6.88 -0.40
CA SER A 155 -2.20 -7.15 0.63
C SER A 155 -1.64 -7.45 2.02
N ALA A 156 -0.37 -7.87 2.09
CA ALA A 156 0.31 -8.16 3.35
C ALA A 156 0.48 -6.90 4.19
N LEU A 157 0.29 -6.97 5.50
CA LEU A 157 0.53 -5.84 6.40
C LEU A 157 2.04 -5.65 6.67
N ASN A 158 2.44 -4.42 6.95
CA ASN A 158 3.82 -4.10 7.35
C ASN A 158 4.07 -4.28 8.87
N GLN A 159 3.15 -4.92 9.60
CA GLN A 159 3.22 -5.04 11.06
C GLN A 159 4.49 -5.72 11.55
N SER A 160 4.81 -6.92 11.06
CA SER A 160 6.02 -7.64 11.48
C SER A 160 7.31 -6.90 11.12
N ALA A 161 7.30 -6.13 10.02
CA ALA A 161 8.41 -5.27 9.63
C ALA A 161 8.55 -4.09 10.61
N SER A 162 7.44 -3.47 11.00
CA SER A 162 7.38 -2.41 12.01
C SER A 162 7.92 -2.89 13.36
N ASP A 163 7.44 -4.05 13.85
CA ASP A 163 7.88 -4.63 15.11
C ASP A 163 9.39 -4.93 15.11
N ALA A 164 9.91 -5.48 14.00
CA ALA A 164 11.33 -5.75 13.86
C ALA A 164 12.15 -4.45 13.82
N MET A 165 11.68 -3.44 13.09
CA MET A 165 12.29 -2.12 12.93
C MET A 165 12.42 -1.39 14.28
N VAL A 166 11.35 -1.37 15.09
CA VAL A 166 11.36 -0.78 16.43
C VAL A 166 12.33 -1.54 17.34
N ARG A 167 12.28 -2.89 17.35
CA ARG A 167 13.12 -3.72 18.21
C ARG A 167 14.62 -3.54 17.96
N ILE A 168 15.04 -3.33 16.71
CA ILE A 168 16.46 -3.11 16.38
C ILE A 168 16.90 -1.66 16.54
N GLY A 169 15.97 -0.73 16.81
CA GLY A 169 16.25 0.71 16.89
C GLY A 169 16.69 1.28 15.55
N ALA A 170 15.94 1.03 14.47
CA ALA A 170 16.27 1.57 13.15
C ALA A 170 16.33 3.10 13.20
N HIS A 171 17.32 3.68 12.52
CA HIS A 171 17.57 5.12 12.56
C HIS A 171 16.53 5.94 11.80
N ALA A 172 15.98 5.40 10.71
CA ALA A 172 14.95 6.03 9.90
C ALA A 172 14.13 4.96 9.17
N SER A 173 12.91 5.31 8.78
CA SER A 173 12.03 4.44 8.02
C SER A 173 11.06 5.22 7.13
N THR A 174 10.67 4.60 6.03
CA THR A 174 9.60 5.03 5.15
C THR A 174 9.03 3.78 4.48
N ASP A 175 7.77 3.81 4.09
CA ASP A 175 7.22 2.82 3.19
C ASP A 175 7.43 3.21 1.72
N ILE A 176 7.29 2.23 0.81
CA ILE A 176 7.52 2.41 -0.62
C ILE A 176 6.19 2.33 -1.36
N THR A 177 5.68 3.48 -1.78
CA THR A 177 4.38 3.65 -2.45
C THR A 177 4.52 4.37 -3.81
N GLY A 178 3.68 5.37 -4.12
CA GLY A 178 3.53 5.97 -5.45
C GLY A 178 4.77 6.65 -6.02
N PHE A 179 5.70 7.11 -5.19
CA PHE A 179 6.97 7.71 -5.65
C PHE A 179 8.05 6.68 -6.00
N GLY A 180 7.79 5.40 -5.75
CA GLY A 180 8.75 4.32 -5.96
C GLY A 180 9.94 4.37 -5.00
N LEU A 181 10.83 3.39 -5.16
CA LEU A 181 11.96 3.17 -4.24
C LEU A 181 12.90 4.38 -4.16
N LEU A 182 13.29 4.94 -5.30
CA LEU A 182 14.26 6.03 -5.35
C LEU A 182 13.66 7.35 -4.85
N GLY A 183 12.38 7.61 -5.10
CA GLY A 183 11.71 8.81 -4.61
C GLY A 183 11.61 8.80 -3.08
N HIS A 184 11.19 7.69 -2.50
CA HIS A 184 11.11 7.54 -1.04
C HIS A 184 12.49 7.52 -0.37
N LEU A 185 13.49 6.89 -0.99
CA LEU A 185 14.88 6.95 -0.51
C LEU A 185 15.41 8.39 -0.55
N HIS A 186 15.12 9.15 -1.62
CA HIS A 186 15.49 10.55 -1.71
C HIS A 186 14.91 11.37 -0.55
N ASN A 187 13.62 11.18 -0.23
CA ASN A 187 12.98 11.85 0.91
C ASN A 187 13.69 11.54 2.24
N VAL A 188 14.08 10.28 2.48
CA VAL A 188 14.83 9.89 3.70
C VAL A 188 16.22 10.55 3.73
N MET A 189 16.93 10.56 2.60
CA MET A 189 18.24 11.19 2.51
C MET A 189 18.15 12.69 2.77
N GLU A 190 17.25 13.38 2.09
CA GLU A 190 17.02 14.82 2.25
C GLU A 190 16.64 15.17 3.69
N ALA A 191 15.68 14.45 4.27
CA ALA A 191 15.21 14.70 5.63
C ALA A 191 16.28 14.37 6.70
N SER A 192 17.27 13.53 6.35
CA SER A 192 18.42 13.22 7.21
C SER A 192 19.65 14.08 6.92
N GLY A 193 19.57 15.08 6.03
CA GLY A 193 20.70 15.94 5.66
C GLY A 193 21.80 15.21 4.86
N LEU A 194 21.46 14.09 4.24
CA LEU A 194 22.34 13.30 3.37
C LEU A 194 22.11 13.71 1.90
N ARG A 195 23.09 13.44 1.04
CA ARG A 195 23.06 13.75 -0.40
C ARG A 195 23.14 12.49 -1.24
#